data_AF-A0A3C0KV48-F1
#
_entry.id   AF-A0A3C0KV48-F1
#
_cell.length_a   1.000
_cell.length_b   1.000
_cell.length_c   1.000
_cell.angle_alpha   90.00
_cell.angle_beta   90.00
_cell.angle_gamma   90.00
#
_symmetry.space_group_name_H-M   'P 1'
#
loop_
_entity.id
_entity.type
_entity.pdbx_description
1 polymer ?
#
loop_
_entity_poly.entity_id
_entity_poly.type
_entity_poly.pdbx_seq_one_letter_code
_entity_poly.pdbx_strand_id
1 'polypeptide(L)'
;MIEEFKVGEKYTNDQIRFALNIENIGGIRPSVDATKSLNHLVIMTTSDQYEKKLFENPYHDRIENNILIYTAQGRKGDQEISGRNKRILEQYNAPIPFYCFSNVGKQTYSFLGLLELLRHFQEYQLDKTKTLRKVWVFEFYIHDEIPIVPIKYAKDIVASIFKDSRKIKGIDKDEREVVSYETPREVYETTNLKAEEIRSCLLNINPYRFEYLVKDVVETNGFINVTVTSPSQDGGIDVNGYIADSNYFFSNTHVQFQVKRWRHSVGSADINNFRGALHTTAKGVYVTTSHFTKAAIQEAEHTVKPCISLIDGFRFSKLIIETGINLGKYV
;
A
#
# COMPACT_ATOMS: atom_id res chain seq x y z
N MET A 1 10.21 -9.48 34.39
CA MET A 1 9.77 -8.37 33.52
C MET A 1 9.96 -8.84 32.09
N ILE A 2 9.16 -8.40 31.10
CA ILE A 2 9.40 -8.78 29.71
C ILE A 2 10.62 -8.01 29.21
N GLU A 3 11.61 -8.74 28.69
CA GLU A 3 12.86 -8.16 28.17
C GLU A 3 12.98 -8.32 26.65
N GLU A 4 12.14 -9.16 26.04
CA GLU A 4 12.10 -9.45 24.62
C GLU A 4 10.66 -9.72 24.15
N PHE A 5 10.38 -9.43 22.89
CA PHE A 5 9.13 -9.80 22.23
C PHE A 5 9.39 -10.82 21.13
N LYS A 6 8.51 -11.80 20.98
CA LYS A 6 8.61 -12.85 19.96
C LYS A 6 7.48 -12.74 18.95
N VAL A 7 7.81 -12.83 17.67
CA VAL A 7 6.83 -12.72 16.59
C VAL A 7 5.79 -13.83 16.74
N GLY A 8 4.50 -13.46 16.69
CA GLY A 8 3.36 -14.36 16.90
C GLY A 8 3.00 -14.63 18.36
N GLU A 9 3.85 -14.26 19.33
CA GLU A 9 3.53 -14.42 20.74
C GLU A 9 2.52 -13.35 21.20
N LYS A 10 1.68 -13.75 22.15
CA LYS A 10 0.56 -12.96 22.65
C LYS A 10 0.89 -12.29 23.96
N TYR A 11 0.60 -11.00 24.04
CA TYR A 11 0.86 -10.16 25.20
C TYR A 11 -0.40 -9.40 25.61
N THR A 12 -0.57 -9.18 26.91
CA THR A 12 -1.60 -8.29 27.43
C THR A 12 -1.21 -6.83 27.24
N ASN A 13 -2.20 -5.94 27.30
CA ASN A 13 -1.94 -4.51 27.26
C ASN A 13 -0.95 -4.04 28.34
N ASP A 14 -1.09 -4.55 29.57
CA ASP A 14 -0.22 -4.20 30.69
C ASP A 14 1.20 -4.71 30.49
N GLN A 15 1.36 -5.93 29.97
CA GLN A 15 2.66 -6.50 29.61
C GLN A 15 3.43 -5.60 28.65
N ILE A 16 2.78 -5.16 27.56
CA ILE A 16 3.38 -4.25 26.58
C ILE A 16 3.67 -2.89 27.22
N ARG A 17 2.70 -2.35 27.97
CA ARG A 17 2.80 -1.03 28.61
C ARG A 17 4.01 -0.93 29.52
N PHE A 18 4.16 -1.89 30.42
CA PHE A 18 5.23 -1.87 31.42
C PHE A 18 6.58 -2.22 30.82
N ALA A 19 6.65 -3.15 29.87
CA ALA A 19 7.90 -3.53 29.22
C ALA A 19 8.49 -2.39 28.37
N LEU A 20 7.62 -1.64 27.68
CA LEU A 20 8.03 -0.56 26.78
C LEU A 20 7.85 0.84 27.40
N ASN A 21 7.42 0.97 28.66
CA ASN A 21 7.18 2.27 29.29
C ASN A 21 6.39 3.24 28.38
N ILE A 22 5.24 2.79 27.90
CA ILE A 22 4.33 3.54 27.02
C ILE A 22 3.02 3.88 27.73
N GLU A 23 2.20 4.70 27.10
CA GLU A 23 0.83 4.94 27.56
C GLU A 23 -0.11 3.74 27.35
N ASN A 24 -1.24 3.73 28.06
CA ASN A 24 -2.19 2.63 28.06
C ASN A 24 -3.21 2.65 26.90
N ILE A 25 -3.38 3.80 26.24
CA ILE A 25 -4.49 4.07 25.29
C ILE A 25 -3.96 4.68 23.99
N GLY A 26 -4.60 4.31 22.88
CA GLY A 26 -4.35 4.86 21.54
C GLY A 26 -3.77 3.82 20.60
N GLY A 27 -3.91 4.08 19.29
CA GLY A 27 -3.31 3.27 18.23
C GLY A 27 -1.80 3.52 18.11
N ILE A 28 -1.36 4.76 18.35
CA ILE A 28 0.05 5.14 18.40
C ILE A 28 0.40 5.48 19.85
N ARG A 29 1.47 4.87 20.37
CA ARG A 29 1.91 5.03 21.75
C ARG A 29 3.42 5.29 21.80
N PRO A 30 3.84 6.55 21.86
CA PRO A 30 5.26 6.89 21.97
C PRO A 30 5.78 6.64 23.38
N SER A 31 7.03 6.19 23.49
CA SER A 31 7.84 6.31 24.72
C SER A 31 8.86 7.42 24.50
N VAL A 32 8.90 8.39 25.41
CA VAL A 32 9.80 9.54 25.31
C VAL A 32 10.71 9.60 26.54
N ASP A 33 11.91 10.12 26.36
CA ASP A 33 12.81 10.41 27.47
C ASP A 33 12.46 11.73 28.17
N ALA A 34 13.25 12.09 29.18
CA ALA A 34 13.09 13.34 29.93
C ALA A 34 13.23 14.62 29.05
N THR A 35 13.90 14.52 27.90
CA THR A 35 14.07 15.61 26.93
C THR A 35 12.95 15.67 25.88
N LYS A 36 11.95 14.78 25.97
CA LYS A 36 10.86 14.58 25.00
C LYS A 36 11.32 14.02 23.64
N SER A 37 12.53 13.47 23.60
CA SER A 37 13.05 12.71 22.46
C SER A 37 12.40 11.33 22.44
N LEU A 38 12.08 10.83 21.25
CA LEU A 38 11.41 9.54 21.07
C LEU A 38 12.40 8.39 21.24
N ASN A 39 12.17 7.54 22.24
CA ASN A 39 12.97 6.33 22.47
C ASN A 39 12.54 5.22 21.50
N HIS A 40 11.24 4.99 21.45
CA HIS A 40 10.57 4.02 20.60
C HIS A 40 9.07 4.35 20.53
N LEU A 41 8.38 3.69 19.61
CA LEU A 41 6.95 3.90 19.38
C LEU A 41 6.27 2.54 19.21
N VAL A 42 5.03 2.44 19.69
CA VAL A 42 4.22 1.25 19.52
C VAL A 42 3.02 1.58 18.65
N ILE A 43 2.84 0.81 17.58
CA ILE A 43 1.66 0.84 16.72
C ILE A 43 0.78 -0.37 17.08
N MET A 44 -0.41 -0.06 17.59
CA MET A 44 -1.47 -1.01 17.86
C MET A 44 -2.42 -0.99 16.66
N THR A 45 -2.53 -2.13 15.98
CA THR A 45 -3.44 -2.35 14.86
C THR A 45 -4.44 -3.47 15.19
N THR A 46 -5.34 -3.80 14.27
CA THR A 46 -6.34 -4.86 14.41
C THR A 46 -6.14 -5.91 13.33
N SER A 47 -6.24 -7.21 13.69
CA SER A 47 -6.11 -8.29 12.71
C SER A 47 -7.37 -8.43 11.85
N ASP A 48 -7.18 -8.76 10.57
CA ASP A 48 -8.22 -9.10 9.57
C ASP A 48 -9.24 -10.15 10.07
N GLN A 49 -8.86 -11.02 11.03
CA GLN A 49 -9.73 -12.07 11.58
C GLN A 49 -10.92 -11.57 12.43
N TYR A 50 -10.99 -10.27 12.76
CA TYR A 50 -12.10 -9.67 13.52
C TYR A 50 -12.99 -8.73 12.69
N GLU A 51 -12.95 -8.85 11.36
CA GLU A 51 -13.71 -7.98 10.47
C GLU A 51 -15.14 -8.47 10.18
N LYS A 52 -16.03 -8.28 11.14
CA LYS A 52 -17.46 -8.04 10.82
C LYS A 52 -17.69 -6.62 10.24
N LYS A 53 -16.64 -5.92 9.77
CA LYS A 53 -16.64 -4.48 9.48
C LYS A 53 -16.02 -4.07 8.14
N LEU A 54 -15.73 -5.02 7.23
CA LEU A 54 -15.34 -4.72 5.85
C LEU A 54 -16.34 -3.79 5.14
N PHE A 55 -17.62 -3.85 5.52
CA PHE A 55 -18.68 -2.98 4.99
C PHE A 55 -18.72 -1.56 5.58
N GLU A 56 -18.05 -1.27 6.71
CA GLU A 56 -18.18 0.03 7.39
C GLU A 56 -17.06 1.04 7.07
N ASN A 57 -15.86 0.58 6.69
CA ASN A 57 -14.78 1.45 6.24
C ASN A 57 -13.79 0.65 5.38
N PRO A 58 -13.73 0.91 4.05
CA PRO A 58 -12.79 0.24 3.17
C PRO A 58 -11.33 0.49 3.56
N TYR A 59 -10.99 1.56 4.29
CA TYR A 59 -9.60 1.97 4.57
C TYR A 59 -9.13 1.71 6.02
N HIS A 60 -9.57 0.60 6.62
CA HIS A 60 -9.00 0.11 7.89
C HIS A 60 -7.52 -0.27 7.74
N ASP A 61 -6.80 -0.29 8.86
CA ASP A 61 -5.42 -0.78 8.90
C ASP A 61 -5.35 -2.19 8.35
N ARG A 62 -4.48 -2.43 7.37
CA ARG A 62 -4.39 -3.73 6.73
C ARG A 62 -2.94 -4.12 6.51
N ILE A 63 -2.69 -5.42 6.55
CA ILE A 63 -1.38 -5.99 6.27
C ILE A 63 -1.48 -6.77 4.95
N GLU A 64 -0.69 -6.37 3.95
CA GLU A 64 -0.60 -7.05 2.65
C GLU A 64 0.88 -7.17 2.30
N ASN A 65 1.39 -8.39 2.05
CA ASN A 65 2.79 -8.66 1.73
C ASN A 65 3.82 -8.08 2.74
N ASN A 66 3.57 -8.27 4.04
CA ASN A 66 4.34 -7.69 5.14
C ASN A 66 4.39 -6.15 5.14
N ILE A 67 3.51 -5.49 4.38
CA ILE A 67 3.33 -4.04 4.43
C ILE A 67 2.07 -3.74 5.22
N LEU A 68 2.24 -3.08 6.37
CA LEU A 68 1.16 -2.46 7.12
C LEU A 68 0.81 -1.12 6.48
N ILE A 69 -0.39 -1.01 5.92
CA ILE A 69 -1.01 0.26 5.56
C ILE A 69 -1.77 0.76 6.78
N TYR A 70 -1.26 1.82 7.42
CA TYR A 70 -1.81 2.40 8.62
C TYR A 70 -2.44 3.76 8.32
N THR A 71 -3.74 3.92 8.60
CA THR A 71 -4.43 5.22 8.46
C THR A 71 -4.50 5.90 9.82
N ALA A 72 -3.82 7.04 9.95
CA ALA A 72 -3.73 7.72 11.23
C ALA A 72 -5.10 8.14 11.79
N GLN A 73 -5.21 8.27 13.10
CA GLN A 73 -6.50 8.52 13.77
C GLN A 73 -7.17 9.82 13.31
N GLY A 74 -8.47 9.70 13.04
CA GLY A 74 -9.43 10.74 12.71
C GLY A 74 -10.56 10.06 11.97
N ARG A 75 -11.81 10.24 12.40
CA ARG A 75 -12.97 9.55 11.81
C ARG A 75 -13.79 10.44 10.86
N LYS A 76 -13.54 11.75 10.89
CA LYS A 76 -14.26 12.79 10.14
C LYS A 76 -13.31 13.93 9.83
N GLY A 77 -13.52 14.59 8.68
CA GLY A 77 -12.76 15.77 8.26
C GLY A 77 -11.33 15.46 7.78
N ASP A 78 -10.74 16.46 7.14
CA ASP A 78 -9.36 16.41 6.66
C ASP A 78 -8.37 16.27 7.82
N GLN A 79 -7.32 15.46 7.62
CA GLN A 79 -6.29 15.23 8.62
C GLN A 79 -5.07 16.10 8.41
N GLU A 80 -4.63 16.73 9.49
CA GLU A 80 -3.31 17.32 9.61
C GLU A 80 -2.37 16.38 10.36
N ILE A 81 -1.09 16.33 9.97
CA ILE A 81 -0.08 15.63 10.77
C ILE A 81 0.16 16.43 12.05
N SER A 82 -0.44 15.99 13.14
CA SER A 82 -0.28 16.60 14.46
C SER A 82 -0.09 15.55 15.55
N GLY A 83 0.35 16.00 16.73
CA GLY A 83 0.47 15.16 17.92
C GLY A 83 1.32 13.90 17.70
N ARG A 84 0.71 12.73 17.96
CA ARG A 84 1.40 11.42 17.89
C ARG A 84 1.75 10.99 16.48
N ASN A 85 0.98 11.41 15.47
CA ASN A 85 1.24 11.04 14.07
C ASN A 85 2.54 11.66 13.56
N LYS A 86 2.88 12.88 14.03
CA LYS A 86 4.15 13.54 13.68
C LYS A 86 5.38 12.75 14.14
N ARG A 87 5.27 12.03 15.25
CA ARG A 87 6.35 11.21 15.82
C ARG A 87 6.75 10.05 14.91
N ILE A 88 5.85 9.56 14.05
CA ILE A 88 6.15 8.51 13.07
C ILE A 88 7.28 8.96 12.12
N LEU A 89 7.25 10.22 11.70
CA LEU A 89 8.21 10.78 10.72
C LEU A 89 9.64 10.88 11.26
N GLU A 90 9.83 10.81 12.58
CA GLU A 90 11.16 10.86 13.19
C GLU A 90 12.03 9.66 12.75
N GLN A 91 11.42 8.54 12.38
CA GLN A 91 12.12 7.34 11.93
C GLN A 91 12.88 7.54 10.60
N TYR A 92 12.50 8.54 9.79
CA TYR A 92 13.27 8.87 8.58
C TYR A 92 14.69 9.34 8.88
N ASN A 93 14.88 9.97 10.05
CA ASN A 93 16.13 10.62 10.43
C ASN A 93 16.91 9.84 11.49
N ALA A 94 16.28 8.90 12.18
CA ALA A 94 16.90 8.11 13.23
C ALA A 94 16.38 6.67 13.26
N PRO A 95 17.21 5.67 13.64
CA PRO A 95 16.80 4.27 13.75
C PRO A 95 15.96 4.03 15.02
N ILE A 96 14.80 4.66 15.09
CA ILE A 96 13.90 4.57 16.24
C ILE A 96 13.11 3.26 16.14
N PRO A 97 13.13 2.39 17.16
CA PRO A 97 12.36 1.16 17.15
C PRO A 97 10.86 1.42 17.18
N PHE A 98 10.17 0.95 16.15
CA PHE A 98 8.72 0.95 16.10
C PHE A 98 8.25 -0.50 16.25
N TYR A 99 7.47 -0.81 17.28
CA TYR A 99 6.94 -2.15 17.53
C TYR A 99 5.50 -2.25 17.02
N CYS A 100 5.17 -3.30 16.28
CA CYS A 100 3.81 -3.55 15.81
C CYS A 100 3.13 -4.64 16.63
N PHE A 101 1.93 -4.34 17.12
CA PHE A 101 1.08 -5.30 17.81
C PHE A 101 -0.31 -5.31 17.19
N SER A 102 -0.83 -6.49 16.91
CA SER A 102 -2.18 -6.67 16.37
C SER A 102 -3.13 -7.21 17.42
N ASN A 103 -4.27 -6.55 17.60
CA ASN A 103 -5.30 -6.96 18.55
C ASN A 103 -5.98 -8.24 18.07
N VAL A 104 -5.87 -9.30 18.85
CA VAL A 104 -6.48 -10.62 18.60
C VAL A 104 -7.69 -10.90 19.51
N GLY A 105 -8.24 -9.86 20.13
CA GLY A 105 -9.42 -9.92 21.00
C GLY A 105 -9.09 -9.96 22.50
N LYS A 106 -10.09 -9.66 23.34
CA LYS A 106 -9.99 -9.71 24.82
C LYS A 106 -8.77 -8.97 25.40
N GLN A 107 -8.40 -7.82 24.83
CA GLN A 107 -7.21 -7.03 25.21
C GLN A 107 -5.88 -7.81 25.13
N THR A 108 -5.82 -8.80 24.24
CA THR A 108 -4.64 -9.58 23.93
C THR A 108 -4.12 -9.18 22.56
N TYR A 109 -2.81 -9.06 22.43
CA TYR A 109 -2.18 -8.57 21.21
C TYR A 109 -1.06 -9.50 20.79
N SER A 110 -1.01 -9.85 19.51
CA SER A 110 0.09 -10.58 18.91
C SER A 110 1.19 -9.59 18.50
N PHE A 111 2.44 -9.84 18.88
CA PHE A 111 3.56 -9.10 18.33
C PHE A 111 3.78 -9.51 16.87
N LEU A 112 3.88 -8.53 15.96
CA LEU A 112 4.07 -8.77 14.54
C LEU A 112 5.51 -8.56 14.08
N GLY A 113 6.27 -7.73 14.78
CA GLY A 113 7.66 -7.41 14.41
C GLY A 113 8.00 -5.94 14.61
N LEU A 114 9.23 -5.60 14.24
CA LEU A 114 9.69 -4.21 14.13
C LEU A 114 9.20 -3.60 12.81
N LEU A 115 8.90 -2.32 12.82
CA LEU A 115 8.43 -1.58 11.65
C LEU A 115 9.54 -0.71 11.05
N GLU A 116 9.67 -0.76 9.73
CA GLU A 116 10.39 0.23 8.93
C GLU A 116 9.38 1.10 8.16
N LEU A 117 9.35 2.40 8.43
CA LEU A 117 8.53 3.36 7.70
C LEU A 117 9.06 3.49 6.27
N LEU A 118 8.29 2.94 5.33
CA LEU A 118 8.59 3.04 3.90
C LEU A 118 8.25 4.43 3.39
N ARG A 119 7.03 4.92 3.67
CA ARG A 119 6.53 6.19 3.13
C ARG A 119 5.30 6.70 3.89
N HIS A 120 4.99 7.97 3.66
CA HIS A 120 3.76 8.60 4.12
C HIS A 120 3.26 9.55 3.04
N PHE A 121 1.95 9.61 2.85
CA PHE A 121 1.33 10.46 1.83
C PHE A 121 -0.11 10.77 2.22
N GLN A 122 -0.69 11.74 1.50
CA GLN A 122 -2.11 12.03 1.64
C GLN A 122 -2.88 11.40 0.48
N GLU A 123 -4.05 10.87 0.78
CA GLU A 123 -5.04 10.52 -0.25
C GLU A 123 -6.45 10.88 0.20
N TYR A 124 -7.36 10.90 -0.76
CA TYR A 124 -8.78 11.04 -0.49
C TYR A 124 -9.39 9.67 -0.19
N GLN A 125 -10.15 9.59 0.89
CA GLN A 125 -10.87 8.39 1.28
C GLN A 125 -12.31 8.77 1.65
N LEU A 126 -13.23 7.82 1.46
CA LEU A 126 -14.60 7.95 1.95
C LEU A 126 -14.65 7.72 3.45
N ASP A 127 -15.30 8.63 4.16
CA ASP A 127 -15.66 8.39 5.55
C ASP A 127 -16.92 7.53 5.70
N LYS A 128 -17.35 7.29 6.94
CA LYS A 128 -18.55 6.50 7.25
C LYS A 128 -19.85 7.09 6.69
N THR A 129 -19.84 8.37 6.35
CA THR A 129 -20.95 9.11 5.75
C THR A 129 -20.79 9.28 4.23
N LYS A 130 -19.87 8.52 3.61
CA LYS A 130 -19.52 8.61 2.17
C LYS A 130 -19.07 10.01 1.73
N THR A 131 -18.51 10.78 2.65
CA THR A 131 -17.93 12.09 2.34
C THR A 131 -16.43 11.91 2.10
N LEU A 132 -15.90 12.53 1.04
CA LEU A 132 -14.47 12.55 0.78
C LEU A 132 -13.75 13.35 1.86
N ARG A 133 -12.66 12.79 2.37
CA ARG A 133 -11.75 13.47 3.30
C ARG A 133 -10.31 13.15 2.95
N LYS A 134 -9.44 14.13 3.16
CA LYS A 134 -7.99 13.94 3.02
C LYS A 134 -7.45 13.26 4.28
N VAL A 135 -6.79 12.13 4.13
CA VAL A 135 -6.20 11.38 5.25
C VAL A 135 -4.71 11.19 5.07
N TRP A 136 -3.99 10.97 6.16
CA TRP A 136 -2.60 10.54 6.12
C TRP A 136 -2.51 9.02 6.18
N VAL A 137 -1.83 8.47 5.18
CA VAL A 137 -1.50 7.06 5.07
C VAL A 137 -0.02 6.88 5.37
N PHE A 138 0.29 5.86 6.17
CA PHE A 138 1.66 5.44 6.46
C PHE A 138 1.82 3.99 6.02
N GLU A 139 2.85 3.72 5.23
CA GLU A 139 3.20 2.35 4.84
C GLU A 139 4.44 1.93 5.62
N PHE A 140 4.32 0.83 6.35
CA PHE A 140 5.42 0.23 7.09
C PHE A 140 5.70 -1.17 6.59
N TYR A 141 6.98 -1.51 6.41
CA TYR A 141 7.38 -2.90 6.28
C TYR A 141 7.50 -3.52 7.67
N ILE A 142 6.93 -4.71 7.85
CA ILE A 142 7.00 -5.50 9.08
C ILE A 142 8.16 -6.49 8.94
N HIS A 143 9.15 -6.35 9.82
CA HIS A 143 10.28 -7.27 9.91
C HIS A 143 9.93 -8.47 10.79
N ASP A 144 9.13 -9.39 10.25
CA ASP A 144 8.73 -10.63 10.92
C ASP A 144 9.79 -11.75 10.82
N GLU A 145 10.78 -11.58 9.93
CA GLU A 145 11.94 -12.45 9.80
C GLU A 145 12.90 -12.40 10.99
N ILE A 146 12.71 -11.43 11.89
CA ILE A 146 13.44 -11.29 13.16
C ILE A 146 12.55 -11.86 14.27
N PRO A 147 12.67 -13.17 14.59
CA PRO A 147 11.69 -13.87 15.40
C PRO A 147 11.65 -13.41 16.86
N ILE A 148 12.76 -12.87 17.37
CA ILE A 148 12.92 -12.42 18.75
C ILE A 148 13.58 -11.04 18.74
N VAL A 149 12.95 -10.09 19.42
CA VAL A 149 13.42 -8.70 19.53
C VAL A 149 13.69 -8.38 21.00
N PRO A 150 14.95 -8.43 21.45
CA PRO A 150 15.33 -7.95 22.77
C PRO A 150 15.17 -6.42 22.84
N ILE A 151 14.43 -5.93 23.83
CA ILE A 151 14.08 -4.50 23.97
C ILE A 151 15.34 -3.64 24.05
N LYS A 152 16.36 -4.13 24.79
CA LYS A 152 17.65 -3.44 24.97
C LYS A 152 18.41 -3.22 23.66
N TYR A 153 18.29 -4.14 22.71
CA TYR A 153 19.07 -4.13 21.46
C TYR A 153 18.23 -3.69 20.24
N ALA A 154 16.95 -3.38 20.42
CA ALA A 154 16.05 -3.04 19.32
C ALA A 154 16.55 -1.86 18.47
N LYS A 155 17.19 -0.86 19.08
CA LYS A 155 17.76 0.29 18.36
C LYS A 155 18.91 -0.12 17.43
N ASP A 156 19.78 -1.01 17.88
CA ASP A 156 20.90 -1.51 17.08
C ASP A 156 20.40 -2.42 15.95
N ILE A 157 19.38 -3.23 16.22
CA ILE A 157 18.69 -4.06 15.21
C ILE A 157 18.13 -3.16 14.11
N VAL A 158 17.36 -2.12 14.46
CA VAL A 158 16.78 -1.18 13.49
C VAL A 158 17.85 -0.42 12.71
N ALA A 159 18.95 -0.05 13.36
CA ALA A 159 20.08 0.57 12.68
C ALA A 159 20.69 -0.37 11.62
N SER A 160 20.78 -1.67 11.91
CA SER A 160 21.22 -2.68 10.94
C SER A 160 20.23 -2.84 9.79
N ILE A 161 18.92 -2.97 10.10
CA ILE A 161 17.85 -3.04 9.10
C ILE A 161 17.97 -1.87 8.12
N PHE A 162 18.11 -0.65 8.63
CA PHE A 162 18.17 0.54 7.76
C PHE A 162 19.43 0.57 6.90
N LYS A 163 20.55 0.06 7.43
CA LYS A 163 21.79 -0.07 6.65
C LYS A 163 21.62 -1.03 5.48
N ASP A 164 20.91 -2.13 5.68
CA ASP A 164 20.68 -3.15 4.65
C ASP A 164 19.59 -2.72 3.66
N SER A 165 18.48 -2.20 4.16
CA SER A 165 17.38 -1.65 3.35
C SER A 165 17.85 -0.52 2.43
N ARG A 166 18.68 0.40 2.93
CA ARG A 166 19.26 1.48 2.10
C ARG A 166 20.23 0.97 1.03
N LYS A 167 20.88 -0.19 1.25
CA LYS A 167 21.76 -0.82 0.25
C LYS A 167 20.98 -1.61 -0.80
N ILE A 168 19.93 -2.32 -0.38
CA ILE A 168 19.22 -3.31 -1.20
C ILE A 168 18.01 -2.70 -1.90
N LYS A 169 17.18 -1.95 -1.17
CA LYS A 169 15.90 -1.41 -1.66
C LYS A 169 16.02 -0.01 -2.23
N GLY A 170 17.16 0.67 -2.04
CA GLY A 170 17.36 2.03 -2.51
C GLY A 170 16.19 2.93 -2.12
N ILE A 171 15.67 2.81 -0.88
CA ILE A 171 14.59 3.65 -0.36
C ILE A 171 15.14 5.08 -0.20
N ASP A 172 15.30 5.72 -1.35
CA ASP A 172 15.74 7.08 -1.51
C ASP A 172 14.54 8.01 -1.33
N LYS A 173 14.76 9.29 -1.60
CA LYS A 173 13.69 10.29 -1.48
C LYS A 173 12.52 10.00 -2.42
N ASP A 174 12.79 9.50 -3.62
CA ASP A 174 11.79 9.33 -4.68
C ASP A 174 10.99 8.02 -4.50
N GLU A 175 11.55 7.00 -3.86
CA GLU A 175 10.82 5.79 -3.44
C GLU A 175 9.91 6.04 -2.22
N ARG A 176 10.14 7.14 -1.48
CA ARG A 176 9.26 7.60 -0.38
C ARG A 176 8.14 8.52 -0.86
N GLU A 177 8.33 9.15 -2.01
CA GLU A 177 7.39 10.10 -2.58
C GLU A 177 6.33 9.34 -3.37
N VAL A 178 5.08 9.34 -2.89
CA VAL A 178 3.94 8.79 -3.63
C VAL A 178 3.36 9.89 -4.50
N VAL A 179 3.27 9.62 -5.80
CA VAL A 179 2.67 10.56 -6.75
C VAL A 179 1.20 10.23 -6.87
N SER A 180 0.37 10.97 -6.16
CA SER A 180 -1.04 11.06 -6.49
C SER A 180 -1.18 12.00 -7.68
N TYR A 181 -1.79 11.56 -8.79
CA TYR A 181 -2.19 12.46 -9.86
C TYR A 181 -3.33 13.37 -9.35
N GLU A 182 -2.99 14.39 -8.58
CA GLU A 182 -3.93 15.43 -8.16
C GLU A 182 -4.37 16.18 -9.43
N THR A 183 -5.61 15.94 -9.88
CA THR A 183 -6.31 17.00 -10.60
C THR A 183 -6.47 18.20 -9.66
N PRO A 184 -6.45 19.46 -10.12
CA PRO A 184 -6.69 20.61 -9.25
C PRO A 184 -8.03 20.53 -8.51
N ARG A 185 -8.05 21.08 -7.28
CA ARG A 185 -9.18 21.08 -6.33
C ARG A 185 -10.51 21.62 -6.90
N GLU A 186 -10.48 22.34 -8.00
CA GLU A 186 -11.65 23.00 -8.60
C GLU A 186 -12.49 22.09 -9.53
N VAL A 187 -12.04 20.86 -9.83
CA VAL A 187 -12.80 19.86 -10.63
C VAL A 187 -13.47 18.78 -9.75
N TYR A 188 -13.49 18.96 -8.42
CA TYR A 188 -13.52 17.84 -7.47
C TYR A 188 -14.88 17.21 -7.11
N GLU A 189 -16.01 17.91 -7.18
CA GLU A 189 -17.12 17.51 -6.29
C GLU A 189 -17.94 16.29 -6.76
N THR A 190 -17.93 15.92 -8.04
CA THR A 190 -18.73 14.78 -8.53
C THR A 190 -17.89 13.66 -9.14
N THR A 191 -16.94 13.98 -10.02
CA THR A 191 -16.12 12.97 -10.73
C THR A 191 -15.17 12.24 -9.78
N ASN A 192 -14.58 12.94 -8.81
CA ASN A 192 -13.61 12.32 -7.90
C ASN A 192 -14.29 11.49 -6.81
N LEU A 193 -15.52 11.86 -6.41
CA LEU A 193 -16.34 11.04 -5.50
C LEU A 193 -16.68 9.70 -6.14
N LYS A 194 -17.22 9.71 -7.36
CA LYS A 194 -17.61 8.48 -8.07
C LYS A 194 -16.40 7.59 -8.37
N ALA A 195 -15.27 8.19 -8.76
CA ALA A 195 -14.04 7.44 -8.99
C ALA A 195 -13.53 6.77 -7.70
N GLU A 196 -13.67 7.43 -6.56
CA GLU A 196 -13.30 6.89 -5.26
C GLU A 196 -14.27 5.81 -4.77
N GLU A 197 -15.58 5.95 -5.01
CA GLU A 197 -16.57 4.89 -4.76
C GLU A 197 -16.25 3.63 -5.57
N ILE A 198 -15.87 3.81 -6.83
CA ILE A 198 -15.41 2.70 -7.67
C ILE A 198 -14.12 2.12 -7.12
N ARG A 199 -13.11 2.94 -6.79
CA ARG A 199 -11.83 2.45 -6.26
C ARG A 199 -12.02 1.62 -4.99
N SER A 200 -12.87 2.10 -4.08
CA SER A 200 -13.28 1.37 -2.88
C SER A 200 -13.90 0.02 -3.21
N CYS A 201 -14.77 -0.05 -4.23
CA CYS A 201 -15.34 -1.30 -4.72
C CYS A 201 -14.24 -2.24 -5.27
N LEU A 202 -13.33 -1.72 -6.11
CA LEU A 202 -12.22 -2.47 -6.69
C LEU A 202 -11.33 -3.11 -5.63
N LEU A 203 -11.10 -2.42 -4.51
CA LEU A 203 -10.29 -2.93 -3.41
C LEU A 203 -10.91 -4.14 -2.69
N ASN A 204 -12.22 -4.37 -2.86
CA ASN A 204 -12.95 -5.50 -2.29
C ASN A 204 -13.13 -6.68 -3.27
N ILE A 205 -12.81 -6.49 -4.57
CA ILE A 205 -12.86 -7.55 -5.55
C ILE A 205 -11.74 -8.57 -5.27
N ASN A 206 -11.99 -9.85 -5.50
CA ASN A 206 -10.93 -10.87 -5.41
C ASN A 206 -9.81 -10.59 -6.45
N PRO A 207 -8.51 -10.74 -6.11
CA PRO A 207 -7.41 -10.47 -7.05
C PRO A 207 -7.56 -11.13 -8.43
N TYR A 208 -7.93 -12.41 -8.49
CA TYR A 208 -8.11 -13.11 -9.77
C TYR A 208 -9.30 -12.54 -10.56
N ARG A 209 -10.40 -12.18 -9.90
CA ARG A 209 -11.53 -11.52 -10.55
C ARG A 209 -11.18 -10.11 -11.03
N PHE A 210 -10.25 -9.44 -10.36
CA PHE A 210 -9.76 -8.13 -10.78
C PHE A 210 -8.94 -8.22 -12.08
N GLU A 211 -8.18 -9.29 -12.30
CA GLU A 211 -7.51 -9.56 -13.59
C GLU A 211 -8.53 -9.72 -14.73
N TYR A 212 -9.62 -10.46 -14.50
CA TYR A 212 -10.71 -10.58 -15.48
C TYR A 212 -11.45 -9.25 -15.70
N LEU A 213 -11.61 -8.42 -14.68
CA LEU A 213 -12.14 -7.07 -14.85
C LEU A 213 -11.23 -6.24 -15.75
N VAL A 214 -9.92 -6.27 -15.53
CA VAL A 214 -8.95 -5.58 -16.40
C VAL A 214 -9.03 -6.12 -17.83
N LYS A 215 -9.14 -7.43 -18.03
CA LYS A 215 -9.38 -8.02 -19.35
C LYS A 215 -10.60 -7.38 -20.04
N ASP A 216 -11.75 -7.35 -19.40
CA ASP A 216 -12.99 -6.83 -20.01
C ASP A 216 -12.88 -5.31 -20.30
N VAL A 217 -12.19 -4.55 -19.43
CA VAL A 217 -11.87 -3.13 -19.67
C VAL A 217 -10.98 -2.99 -20.91
N VAL A 218 -9.93 -3.81 -21.01
CA VAL A 218 -8.97 -3.79 -22.12
C VAL A 218 -9.65 -4.15 -23.44
N GLU A 219 -10.51 -5.17 -23.47
CA GLU A 219 -11.32 -5.53 -24.65
C GLU A 219 -12.24 -4.39 -25.09
N THR A 220 -12.88 -3.70 -24.13
CA THR A 220 -13.75 -2.55 -24.41
C THR A 220 -12.96 -1.34 -24.95
N ASN A 221 -11.65 -1.27 -24.69
CA ASN A 221 -10.77 -0.19 -25.12
C ASN A 221 -9.97 -0.51 -26.40
N GLY A 222 -10.51 -1.35 -27.28
CA GLY A 222 -9.94 -1.56 -28.62
C GLY A 222 -8.78 -2.55 -28.67
N PHE A 223 -8.73 -3.49 -27.73
CA PHE A 223 -7.83 -4.63 -27.78
C PHE A 223 -8.57 -5.90 -28.17
N ILE A 224 -7.87 -6.79 -28.88
CA ILE A 224 -8.35 -8.10 -29.34
C ILE A 224 -7.43 -9.20 -28.81
N ASN A 225 -7.90 -10.44 -28.88
CA ASN A 225 -7.19 -11.63 -28.41
C ASN A 225 -6.71 -11.49 -26.95
N VAL A 226 -7.55 -10.92 -26.10
CA VAL A 226 -7.20 -10.64 -24.71
C VAL A 226 -7.36 -11.89 -23.86
N THR A 227 -6.29 -12.29 -23.18
CA THR A 227 -6.23 -13.53 -22.39
C THR A 227 -5.62 -13.27 -21.01
N VAL A 228 -6.22 -13.86 -19.98
CA VAL A 228 -5.65 -13.89 -18.62
C VAL A 228 -4.73 -15.11 -18.54
N THR A 229 -3.53 -14.93 -18.00
CA THR A 229 -2.56 -16.02 -17.83
C THR A 229 -2.92 -16.90 -16.62
N SER A 230 -2.37 -18.11 -16.59
CA SER A 230 -2.60 -19.02 -15.45
C SER A 230 -1.65 -18.68 -14.29
N PRO A 231 -2.12 -18.65 -13.03
CA PRO A 231 -1.32 -18.25 -11.86
C PRO A 231 -0.05 -19.08 -11.60
N SER A 232 0.05 -20.29 -12.16
CA SER A 232 1.20 -21.18 -11.95
C SER A 232 2.40 -20.88 -12.86
N GLN A 233 2.25 -20.02 -13.86
CA GLN A 233 3.29 -19.74 -14.89
C GLN A 233 3.31 -18.27 -15.34
N ASP A 234 2.68 -17.35 -14.62
CA ASP A 234 2.53 -15.96 -15.09
C ASP A 234 3.89 -15.24 -15.26
N GLY A 235 4.89 -15.58 -14.46
CA GLY A 235 6.20 -14.93 -14.47
C GLY A 235 6.14 -13.42 -14.24
N GLY A 236 5.01 -12.88 -13.75
CA GLY A 236 4.73 -11.44 -13.71
C GLY A 236 3.89 -10.87 -14.86
N ILE A 237 3.30 -11.69 -15.73
CA ILE A 237 2.36 -11.24 -16.78
C ILE A 237 0.97 -11.79 -16.49
N ASP A 238 0.00 -10.92 -16.19
CA ASP A 238 -1.36 -11.34 -15.80
C ASP A 238 -2.33 -11.33 -16.98
N VAL A 239 -2.18 -10.37 -17.91
CA VAL A 239 -3.03 -10.26 -19.11
C VAL A 239 -2.18 -10.04 -20.36
N ASN A 240 -2.54 -10.69 -21.46
CA ASN A 240 -1.98 -10.46 -22.79
C ASN A 240 -3.08 -9.94 -23.70
N GLY A 241 -2.76 -9.02 -24.61
CA GLY A 241 -3.69 -8.54 -25.63
C GLY A 241 -2.97 -7.90 -26.81
N TYR A 242 -3.70 -7.66 -27.88
CA TYR A 242 -3.19 -7.03 -29.11
C TYR A 242 -4.06 -5.84 -29.46
N ILE A 243 -3.45 -4.75 -29.92
CA ILE A 243 -4.22 -3.59 -30.39
C ILE A 243 -4.98 -3.97 -31.66
N ALA A 244 -6.29 -3.67 -31.70
CA ALA A 244 -7.15 -4.01 -32.82
C ALA A 244 -6.76 -3.29 -34.12
N ASP A 245 -7.14 -3.87 -35.26
CA ASP A 245 -6.90 -3.29 -36.59
C ASP A 245 -7.59 -1.94 -36.83
N SER A 246 -8.57 -1.59 -36.00
CA SER A 246 -9.19 -0.26 -36.01
C SER A 246 -8.23 0.87 -35.63
N ASN A 247 -7.11 0.55 -34.98
CA ASN A 247 -6.02 1.49 -34.74
C ASN A 247 -4.99 1.42 -35.87
N TYR A 248 -5.07 2.36 -36.81
CA TYR A 248 -4.22 2.38 -38.02
C TYR A 248 -2.71 2.49 -37.76
N PHE A 249 -2.29 3.04 -36.61
CA PHE A 249 -0.87 3.27 -36.33
C PHE A 249 -0.23 2.15 -35.50
N PHE A 250 -1.03 1.46 -34.69
CA PHE A 250 -0.53 0.51 -33.69
C PHE A 250 -1.17 -0.88 -33.78
N SER A 251 -1.92 -1.18 -34.84
CA SER A 251 -2.55 -2.49 -35.04
C SER A 251 -1.56 -3.64 -34.86
N ASN A 252 -2.02 -4.74 -34.27
CA ASN A 252 -1.23 -5.94 -33.96
C ASN A 252 -0.04 -5.73 -33.01
N THR A 253 0.09 -4.55 -32.39
CA THR A 253 1.06 -4.36 -31.31
C THR A 253 0.68 -5.26 -30.13
N HIS A 254 1.61 -6.13 -29.75
CA HIS A 254 1.47 -6.98 -28.56
C HIS A 254 1.65 -6.15 -27.29
N VAL A 255 0.71 -6.25 -26.37
CA VAL A 255 0.72 -5.56 -25.08
C VAL A 255 0.51 -6.56 -23.96
N GLN A 256 1.36 -6.46 -22.94
CA GLN A 256 1.32 -7.29 -21.75
C GLN A 256 1.03 -6.42 -20.52
N PHE A 257 0.23 -6.97 -19.62
CA PHE A 257 -0.24 -6.26 -18.44
C PHE A 257 0.15 -7.03 -17.18
N GLN A 258 0.67 -6.31 -16.18
CA GLN A 258 0.66 -6.76 -14.79
C GLN A 258 -0.44 -5.99 -14.06
N VAL A 259 -1.25 -6.71 -13.30
CA VAL A 259 -2.45 -6.26 -12.63
C VAL A 259 -2.33 -6.56 -11.13
N LYS A 260 -2.16 -5.53 -10.31
CA LYS A 260 -2.05 -5.66 -8.86
C LYS A 260 -3.19 -4.97 -8.14
N ARG A 261 -4.13 -5.75 -7.59
CA ARG A 261 -5.11 -5.25 -6.62
C ARG A 261 -4.44 -5.03 -5.25
N TRP A 262 -3.60 -4.00 -5.14
CA TRP A 262 -2.89 -3.65 -3.92
C TRP A 262 -3.44 -2.41 -3.25
N ARG A 263 -3.17 -2.29 -1.95
CA ARG A 263 -3.42 -1.06 -1.18
C ARG A 263 -2.16 -0.25 -0.92
N HIS A 264 -1.03 -0.93 -0.73
CA HIS A 264 0.25 -0.24 -0.65
C HIS A 264 0.70 0.25 -2.04
N SER A 265 1.51 1.29 -2.05
CA SER A 265 2.01 1.91 -3.26
C SER A 265 3.01 0.99 -3.95
N VAL A 266 2.99 0.99 -5.28
CA VAL A 266 3.87 0.20 -6.13
C VAL A 266 5.22 0.90 -6.26
N GLY A 267 6.31 0.17 -6.02
CA GLY A 267 7.67 0.70 -6.02
C GLY A 267 8.44 0.47 -7.33
N SER A 268 9.62 1.09 -7.46
CA SER A 268 10.49 0.92 -8.64
C SER A 268 10.92 -0.54 -8.85
N ALA A 269 11.14 -1.30 -7.78
CA ALA A 269 11.47 -2.72 -7.84
C ALA A 269 10.38 -3.54 -8.55
N ASP A 270 9.10 -3.25 -8.30
CA ASP A 270 7.98 -3.95 -8.95
C ASP A 270 7.94 -3.67 -10.45
N ILE A 271 8.17 -2.41 -10.84
CA ILE A 271 8.23 -2.00 -12.25
C ILE A 271 9.41 -2.64 -12.96
N ASN A 272 10.59 -2.68 -12.32
CA ASN A 272 11.78 -3.31 -12.89
C ASN A 272 11.63 -4.84 -12.99
N ASN A 273 10.97 -5.48 -12.03
CA ASN A 273 10.66 -6.90 -12.10
C ASN A 273 9.69 -7.21 -13.25
N PHE A 274 8.61 -6.45 -13.37
CA PHE A 274 7.67 -6.58 -14.49
C PHE A 274 8.35 -6.35 -15.85
N ARG A 275 9.22 -5.34 -15.93
CA ARG A 275 10.05 -5.07 -17.11
C ARG A 275 10.87 -6.29 -17.54
N GLY A 276 11.45 -7.02 -16.58
CA GLY A 276 12.21 -8.24 -16.84
C GLY A 276 11.35 -9.42 -17.30
N ALA A 277 10.06 -9.42 -16.95
CA ALA A 277 9.09 -10.43 -17.37
C ALA A 277 8.51 -10.20 -18.78
N LEU A 278 8.60 -8.97 -19.30
CA LEU A 278 8.05 -8.63 -20.61
C LEU A 278 8.69 -9.44 -21.72
N HIS A 279 7.86 -9.89 -22.65
CA HIS A 279 8.31 -10.40 -23.93
C HIS A 279 9.06 -9.29 -24.70
N THR A 280 10.14 -9.64 -25.40
CA THR A 280 11.08 -8.70 -26.03
C THR A 280 10.44 -7.65 -26.93
N THR A 281 9.33 -8.00 -27.59
CA THR A 281 8.60 -7.12 -28.52
C THR A 281 7.35 -6.49 -27.91
N ALA A 282 6.94 -6.92 -26.72
CA ALA A 282 5.71 -6.46 -26.09
C ALA A 282 5.87 -5.06 -25.49
N LYS A 283 4.80 -4.27 -25.52
CA LYS A 283 4.66 -3.09 -24.67
C LYS A 283 4.13 -3.51 -23.31
N GLY A 284 4.59 -2.87 -22.24
CA GLY A 284 4.14 -3.14 -20.88
C GLY A 284 3.11 -2.14 -20.38
N VAL A 285 2.10 -2.60 -19.66
CA VAL A 285 1.16 -1.78 -18.89
C VAL A 285 1.09 -2.33 -17.47
N TYR A 286 1.31 -1.48 -16.48
CA TYR A 286 1.16 -1.83 -15.07
C TYR A 286 -0.12 -1.20 -14.52
N VAL A 287 -1.05 -2.03 -14.06
CA VAL A 287 -2.34 -1.63 -13.51
C VAL A 287 -2.36 -1.92 -12.02
N THR A 288 -2.73 -0.94 -11.20
CA THR A 288 -2.93 -1.16 -9.77
C THR A 288 -4.16 -0.44 -9.24
N THR A 289 -4.71 -0.92 -8.11
CA THR A 289 -5.73 -0.18 -7.33
C THR A 289 -5.14 0.85 -6.36
N SER A 290 -3.82 0.86 -6.18
CA SER A 290 -3.10 1.83 -5.35
C SER A 290 -2.45 2.94 -6.21
N HIS A 291 -1.40 3.55 -5.69
CA HIS A 291 -0.60 4.61 -6.31
C HIS A 291 0.79 4.10 -6.68
N PHE A 292 1.55 4.91 -7.42
CA PHE A 292 2.95 4.66 -7.74
C PHE A 292 3.87 5.59 -6.97
N THR A 293 5.05 5.12 -6.60
CA THR A 293 6.12 6.02 -6.14
C THR A 293 6.69 6.81 -7.30
N LYS A 294 7.31 7.94 -6.99
CA LYS A 294 8.01 8.74 -8.00
C LYS A 294 9.16 7.95 -8.64
N ALA A 295 9.88 7.16 -7.86
CA ALA A 295 10.88 6.23 -8.38
C ALA A 295 10.27 5.18 -9.33
N ALA A 296 9.07 4.65 -9.04
CA ALA A 296 8.37 3.75 -9.97
C ALA A 296 8.02 4.42 -11.31
N ILE A 297 7.58 5.68 -11.27
CA ILE A 297 7.30 6.47 -12.49
C ILE A 297 8.58 6.70 -13.29
N GLN A 298 9.66 7.14 -12.63
CA GLN A 298 10.96 7.33 -13.28
C GLN A 298 11.51 6.03 -13.88
N GLU A 299 11.37 4.91 -13.17
CA GLU A 299 11.77 3.60 -13.68
C GLU A 299 10.93 3.21 -14.90
N ALA A 300 9.61 3.44 -14.88
CA ALA A 300 8.71 3.15 -15.99
C ALA A 300 9.02 3.95 -17.27
N GLU A 301 9.42 5.22 -17.10
CA GLU A 301 9.73 6.20 -18.15
C GLU A 301 11.22 6.23 -18.55
N HIS A 302 12.02 5.28 -18.07
CA HIS A 302 13.46 5.28 -18.24
C HIS A 302 13.88 5.31 -19.73
N THR A 303 14.73 6.28 -20.11
CA THR A 303 15.03 6.64 -21.51
C THR A 303 15.63 5.51 -22.36
N VAL A 304 16.44 4.63 -21.76
CA VAL A 304 17.09 3.51 -22.47
C VAL A 304 16.41 2.16 -22.27
N LYS A 305 15.31 2.09 -21.51
CA LYS A 305 14.57 0.85 -21.23
C LYS A 305 13.21 0.89 -21.95
N PRO A 306 12.59 -0.25 -22.27
CA PRO A 306 11.27 -0.24 -22.92
C PRO A 306 10.22 0.50 -22.06
N CYS A 307 9.53 1.54 -22.53
CA CYS A 307 8.59 2.25 -21.66
C CYS A 307 7.46 1.33 -21.13
N ILE A 308 7.07 1.53 -19.87
CA ILE A 308 5.91 0.86 -19.25
C ILE A 308 4.85 1.92 -18.96
N SER A 309 3.63 1.72 -19.46
CA SER A 309 2.50 2.59 -19.14
C SER A 309 1.96 2.29 -17.75
N LEU A 310 1.74 3.32 -16.92
CA LEU A 310 1.25 3.16 -15.56
C LEU A 310 -0.21 3.62 -15.43
N ILE A 311 -1.06 2.73 -14.89
CA ILE A 311 -2.48 2.99 -14.61
C ILE A 311 -2.71 2.74 -13.11
N ASP A 312 -2.89 3.82 -12.35
CA ASP A 312 -3.14 3.77 -10.92
C ASP A 312 -4.64 3.56 -10.62
N GLY A 313 -4.99 3.40 -9.35
CA GLY A 313 -6.36 3.08 -8.96
C GLY A 313 -7.35 4.15 -9.36
N PHE A 314 -6.92 5.41 -9.39
CA PHE A 314 -7.78 6.53 -9.76
C PHE A 314 -8.02 6.62 -11.26
N ARG A 315 -6.97 6.48 -12.08
CA ARG A 315 -7.10 6.40 -13.55
C ARG A 315 -7.91 5.18 -13.95
N PHE A 316 -7.68 4.04 -13.32
CA PHE A 316 -8.47 2.83 -13.61
C PHE A 316 -9.95 3.01 -13.24
N SER A 317 -10.26 3.63 -12.09
CA SER A 317 -11.65 3.98 -11.75
C SER A 317 -12.32 4.88 -12.79
N LYS A 318 -11.60 5.86 -13.35
CA LYS A 318 -12.13 6.70 -14.43
C LYS A 318 -12.40 5.89 -15.70
N LEU A 319 -11.50 5.00 -16.08
CA LEU A 319 -11.71 4.08 -17.22
C LEU A 319 -12.95 3.20 -17.02
N ILE A 320 -13.22 2.73 -15.79
CA ILE A 320 -14.45 1.99 -15.48
C ILE A 320 -15.70 2.85 -15.68
N ILE A 321 -15.66 4.12 -15.28
CA ILE A 321 -16.79 5.06 -15.48
C ILE A 321 -17.04 5.27 -16.97
N GLU A 322 -15.98 5.50 -17.74
CA GLU A 322 -16.04 5.78 -19.18
C GLU A 322 -16.53 4.58 -19.99
N THR A 323 -16.09 3.38 -19.64
CA THR A 323 -16.50 2.12 -20.29
C THR A 323 -17.91 1.67 -19.90
N GLY A 324 -18.44 2.15 -18.78
CA GLY A 324 -19.76 1.73 -18.27
C GLY A 324 -19.81 0.28 -17.79
N ILE A 325 -18.66 -0.33 -17.50
CA ILE A 325 -18.59 -1.73 -17.05
C ILE A 325 -19.30 -1.91 -15.71
N ASN A 326 -20.17 -2.94 -15.65
CA ASN A 326 -20.88 -3.29 -14.43
C ASN A 326 -19.98 -4.09 -13.47
N LEU A 327 -19.51 -3.43 -12.41
CA LEU A 327 -18.67 -4.06 -11.37
C LEU A 327 -19.36 -5.21 -10.62
N GLY A 328 -20.70 -5.25 -10.58
CA GLY A 328 -21.45 -6.30 -9.91
C GLY A 328 -21.20 -7.71 -10.46
N LYS A 329 -20.63 -7.85 -11.66
CA LYS A 329 -20.16 -9.12 -12.23
C LYS A 329 -18.96 -9.71 -11.47
N TYR A 330 -18.21 -8.88 -10.74
CA TYR A 330 -16.90 -9.23 -10.18
C TYR A 330 -16.87 -9.28 -8.65
N VAL A 331 -17.83 -8.63 -7.99
CA VAL A 331 -17.95 -8.58 -6.52
C VAL A 331 -18.40 -9.92 -5.94
#